data_AF-A0A248QIX9-F1
#
_entry.id   AF-A0A248QIX9-F1
#
_cell.length_a   1.000
_cell.length_b   1.000
_cell.length_c   1.000
_cell.angle_alpha   90.00
_cell.angle_beta   90.00
_cell.angle_gamma   90.00
#
_symmetry.space_group_name_H-M   'P 1'
#
loop_
_entity.id
_entity.type
_entity.pdbx_description
1 polymer ?
#
loop_
_entity_poly.entity_id
_entity_poly.type
_entity_poly.pdbx_seq_one_letter_code
_entity_poly.pdbx_strand_id
1 'polypeptide(L)'
;QQNRILKVIRKNIVKKVMELLEDLTEDQESYKKFYENFAKNLKLGIHEDSTNRKKLADLLRYQTSSSGEDMSSLKDYVSRMPEKQKHIYYITGESKDSVANSAFVERVKKRGLEVIYMVDPIDEYCVQQLKEYDGKQLVSVTKEGLELPEDEEEKKAFEEKKTKFENLCKVMKDILDKKVEKVVVSNRLVSSPCCIVTSQYGWTANMER
;
A
#
# COMPACT_ATOMS: atom_id res chain seq x y z
N GLN A 1 4.05 30.75 29.91
CA GLN A 1 5.18 31.13 29.03
C GLN A 1 6.13 29.97 28.73
N GLN A 2 6.59 29.17 29.71
CA GLN A 2 7.51 28.02 29.50
C GLN A 2 7.05 27.04 28.39
N ASN A 3 5.76 26.69 28.35
CA ASN A 3 5.22 25.75 27.35
C ASN A 3 5.34 26.28 25.89
N ARG A 4 5.33 27.61 25.66
CA ARG A 4 5.49 28.20 24.32
C ARG A 4 6.94 28.12 23.82
N ILE A 5 7.91 28.30 24.73
CA ILE A 5 9.34 28.21 24.40
C ILE A 5 9.70 26.76 24.02
N LEU A 6 9.24 25.78 24.81
CA LEU A 6 9.49 24.36 24.52
C LEU A 6 8.92 23.92 23.16
N LYS A 7 7.75 24.45 22.75
CA LYS A 7 7.19 24.19 21.42
C LYS A 7 8.08 24.71 20.29
N VAL A 8 8.67 25.90 20.45
CA VAL A 8 9.59 26.48 19.45
C VAL A 8 10.87 25.66 19.35
N ILE A 9 11.44 25.27 20.50
CA ILE A 9 12.62 24.40 20.55
C ILE A 9 12.34 23.06 19.85
N ARG A 10 11.22 22.39 20.20
CA ARG A 10 10.80 21.13 19.56
C ARG A 10 10.70 21.28 18.04
N LYS A 11 10.04 22.34 17.56
CA LYS A 11 9.88 22.58 16.11
C LYS A 11 11.23 22.73 15.40
N ASN A 12 12.18 23.45 16.00
CA ASN A 12 13.50 23.65 15.42
C ASN A 12 14.33 22.36 15.43
N ILE A 13 14.28 21.58 16.51
CA ILE A 13 14.96 20.27 16.58
C ILE A 13 14.41 19.34 15.50
N VAL A 14 13.08 19.19 15.41
CA VAL A 14 12.45 18.35 14.37
C VAL A 14 12.87 18.79 12.98
N LYS A 15 12.87 20.11 12.71
CA LYS A 15 13.33 20.64 11.42
C LYS A 15 14.79 20.23 11.12
N LYS A 16 15.70 20.37 12.10
CA LYS A 16 17.11 19.99 11.93
C LYS A 16 17.32 18.49 11.77
N VAL A 17 16.54 17.66 12.46
CA VAL A 17 16.55 16.22 12.26
C VAL A 17 16.07 15.87 10.85
N MET A 18 15.00 16.49 10.34
CA MET A 18 14.54 16.24 8.97
C MET A 18 15.59 16.62 7.92
N GLU A 19 16.24 17.78 8.07
CA GLU A 19 17.36 18.19 7.20
C GLU A 19 18.49 17.14 7.22
N LEU A 20 18.89 16.68 8.41
CA LEU A 20 19.91 15.64 8.54
C LEU A 20 19.51 14.32 7.86
N LEU A 21 18.23 13.92 7.96
CA LEU A 21 17.74 12.70 7.33
C LEU A 21 17.65 12.82 5.81
N GLU A 22 17.32 14.01 5.30
CA GLU A 22 17.35 14.33 3.87
C GLU A 22 18.78 14.20 3.33
N ASP A 23 19.77 14.83 3.99
CA ASP A 23 21.20 14.72 3.63
C ASP A 23 21.70 13.27 3.71
N LEU A 24 21.25 12.51 4.72
CA LEU A 24 21.62 11.10 4.88
C LEU A 24 21.16 10.23 3.70
N THR A 25 20.12 10.64 2.97
CA THR A 25 19.64 9.88 1.80
C THR A 25 20.61 9.91 0.61
N GLU A 26 21.56 10.86 0.59
CA GLU A 26 22.58 10.97 -0.45
C GLU A 26 23.62 9.84 -0.37
N ASP A 27 23.89 9.31 0.83
CA ASP A 27 24.71 8.13 1.05
C ASP A 27 23.83 6.89 1.28
N GLN A 28 23.68 6.10 0.21
CA GLN A 28 22.82 4.91 0.22
C GLN A 28 23.22 3.88 1.29
N GLU A 29 24.50 3.71 1.60
CA GLU A 29 24.95 2.72 2.58
C GLU A 29 24.60 3.17 4.00
N SER A 30 24.89 4.42 4.32
CA SER A 30 24.54 5.00 5.62
C SER A 30 23.03 5.09 5.80
N TYR A 31 22.29 5.45 4.74
CA TYR A 31 20.84 5.49 4.80
C TYR A 31 20.22 4.11 5.02
N LYS A 32 20.76 3.06 4.39
CA LYS A 32 20.31 1.69 4.61
C LYS A 32 20.46 1.28 6.07
N LYS A 33 21.62 1.52 6.67
CA LYS A 33 21.88 1.25 8.10
C LYS A 33 20.92 2.04 8.99
N PHE A 34 20.68 3.32 8.69
CA PHE A 34 19.71 4.12 9.43
C PHE A 34 18.30 3.56 9.31
N TYR A 35 17.85 3.24 8.10
CA TYR A 35 16.50 2.77 7.86
C TYR A 35 16.23 1.44 8.54
N GLU A 36 17.17 0.49 8.48
CA GLU A 36 17.06 -0.80 9.18
C GLU A 36 16.82 -0.64 10.70
N ASN A 37 17.42 0.38 11.32
CA ASN A 37 17.30 0.63 12.75
C ASN A 37 16.12 1.54 13.13
N PHE A 38 15.72 2.47 12.27
CA PHE A 38 14.80 3.57 12.61
C PHE A 38 13.55 3.66 11.72
N ALA A 39 13.32 2.72 10.79
CA ALA A 39 12.13 2.71 9.94
C ALA A 39 10.82 2.76 10.75
N LYS A 40 10.77 2.05 11.90
CA LYS A 40 9.59 2.06 12.79
C LYS A 40 9.28 3.46 13.32
N ASN A 41 10.31 4.24 13.66
CA ASN A 41 10.15 5.61 14.13
C ASN A 41 9.66 6.55 13.01
N LEU A 42 10.14 6.37 11.78
CA LEU A 42 9.65 7.12 10.63
C LEU A 42 8.15 6.84 10.38
N LYS A 43 7.78 5.56 10.35
CA LYS A 43 6.40 5.11 10.15
C LYS A 43 5.47 5.59 11.26
N LEU A 44 5.92 5.57 12.52
CA LEU A 44 5.19 6.17 13.63
C LEU A 44 5.04 7.70 13.49
N GLY A 45 6.10 8.37 13.04
CA GLY A 45 6.05 9.80 12.73
C GLY A 45 5.02 10.13 11.66
N ILE A 46 4.86 9.29 10.64
CA ILE A 46 3.81 9.44 9.62
C ILE A 46 2.42 9.30 10.23
N HIS A 47 2.26 8.39 11.19
CA HIS A 47 1.01 8.21 11.90
C HIS A 47 0.62 9.47 12.71
N GLU A 48 1.56 10.01 13.51
CA GLU A 48 1.28 11.06 14.49
C GLU A 48 1.53 12.50 14.00
N ASP A 49 2.60 12.74 13.25
CA ASP A 49 3.04 14.08 12.84
C ASP A 49 2.51 14.45 11.45
N SER A 50 1.24 14.84 11.42
CA SER A 50 0.58 15.34 10.21
C SER A 50 1.27 16.53 9.54
N THR A 51 2.04 17.33 10.29
CA THR A 51 2.71 18.52 9.76
C THR A 51 3.91 18.13 8.90
N ASN A 52 4.67 17.13 9.33
CA ASN A 52 5.88 16.67 8.62
C ASN A 52 5.66 15.39 7.80
N ARG A 53 4.43 14.86 7.76
CA ARG A 53 4.08 13.61 7.07
C ARG A 53 4.62 13.51 5.64
N LYS A 54 4.52 14.58 4.86
CA LYS A 54 5.01 14.59 3.47
C LYS A 54 6.52 14.34 3.40
N LYS A 55 7.30 15.06 4.22
CA LYS A 55 8.76 14.88 4.31
C LYS A 55 9.13 13.48 4.82
N LEU A 56 8.40 12.98 5.82
CA LEU A 56 8.60 11.63 6.34
C LEU A 56 8.29 10.55 5.30
N ALA A 57 7.29 10.76 4.44
CA ALA A 57 6.97 9.83 3.37
C ALA A 57 8.10 9.73 2.32
N ASP A 58 8.83 10.83 2.06
CA ASP A 58 10.00 10.82 1.17
C ASP A 58 11.16 9.95 1.70
N LEU A 59 11.20 9.74 3.02
CA LEU A 59 12.18 8.90 3.70
C LEU A 59 11.79 7.40 3.69
N LEU A 60 10.55 7.06 3.34
CA LEU A 60 10.15 5.65 3.32
C LEU A 60 10.89 4.87 2.23
N ARG A 61 11.19 3.62 2.56
CA ARG A 61 11.82 2.63 1.68
C ARG A 61 11.10 1.29 1.83
N TYR A 62 10.75 0.69 0.71
CA TYR A 62 10.01 -0.56 0.66
C TYR A 62 10.55 -1.49 -0.40
N GLN A 63 10.47 -2.79 -0.16
CA GLN A 63 10.58 -3.76 -1.24
C GLN A 63 9.30 -3.69 -2.08
N THR A 64 9.45 -3.90 -3.38
CA THR A 64 8.34 -3.89 -4.31
C THR A 64 8.44 -5.08 -5.25
N SER A 65 7.40 -5.32 -6.04
CA SER A 65 7.42 -6.34 -7.08
C SER A 65 8.48 -6.10 -8.15
N SER A 66 9.03 -4.89 -8.24
CA SER A 66 9.99 -4.47 -9.28
C SER A 66 11.38 -4.17 -8.71
N SER A 67 11.56 -4.14 -7.39
CA SER A 67 12.83 -3.77 -6.74
C SER A 67 13.76 -4.96 -6.46
N GLY A 68 13.31 -6.20 -6.65
CA GLY A 68 14.11 -7.39 -6.36
C GLY A 68 14.38 -7.54 -4.86
N GLU A 69 15.65 -7.60 -4.48
CA GLU A 69 16.08 -7.61 -3.07
C GLU A 69 16.27 -6.21 -2.49
N ASP A 70 16.40 -5.21 -3.35
CA ASP A 70 16.63 -3.83 -2.92
C ASP A 70 15.36 -3.16 -2.44
N MET A 71 15.55 -2.11 -1.64
CA MET A 71 14.48 -1.23 -1.19
C MET A 71 14.36 -0.03 -2.15
N SER A 72 13.14 0.36 -2.48
CA SER A 72 12.83 1.50 -3.34
C SER A 72 12.09 2.59 -2.57
N SER A 73 12.31 3.85 -2.94
CA SER A 73 11.53 4.96 -2.38
C SER A 73 10.16 5.09 -3.05
N LEU A 74 9.22 5.78 -2.41
CA LEU A 74 7.94 6.12 -3.03
C LEU A 74 8.13 7.01 -4.27
N LYS A 75 9.15 7.87 -4.27
CA LYS A 75 9.51 8.71 -5.43
C LYS A 75 9.95 7.86 -6.62
N ASP A 76 10.76 6.83 -6.38
CA ASP A 76 11.21 5.93 -7.43
C ASP A 76 10.07 5.05 -7.94
N TYR A 77 9.14 4.65 -7.07
CA TYR A 77 7.90 4.00 -7.50
C TYR A 77 7.12 4.92 -8.45
N VAL A 78 6.88 6.17 -8.05
CA VAL A 78 6.12 7.14 -8.85
C VAL A 78 6.78 7.40 -10.20
N SER A 79 8.11 7.47 -10.27
CA SER A 79 8.83 7.68 -11.53
C SER A 79 8.72 6.49 -12.50
N ARG A 80 8.44 5.29 -12.00
CA ARG A 80 8.20 4.08 -12.81
C ARG A 80 6.73 3.83 -13.12
N MET A 81 5.80 4.64 -12.61
CA MET A 81 4.38 4.46 -12.87
C MET A 81 4.09 4.64 -14.38
N PRO A 82 3.40 3.68 -15.03
CA PRO A 82 2.86 3.89 -16.37
C PRO A 82 1.90 5.08 -16.40
N GLU A 83 1.79 5.76 -17.54
CA GLU A 83 0.97 6.97 -17.69
C GLU A 83 -0.49 6.80 -17.26
N LYS A 84 -1.07 5.62 -17.53
CA LYS A 84 -2.46 5.29 -17.19
C LYS A 84 -2.65 4.94 -15.71
N GLN A 85 -1.59 4.75 -14.94
CA GLN A 85 -1.65 4.39 -13.53
C GLN A 85 -1.95 5.61 -12.65
N LYS A 86 -3.07 5.54 -11.92
CA LYS A 86 -3.54 6.61 -11.02
C LYS A 86 -3.21 6.36 -9.55
N HIS A 87 -2.96 5.12 -9.16
CA HIS A 87 -2.85 4.70 -7.77
C HIS A 87 -1.50 4.04 -7.50
N ILE A 88 -1.01 4.17 -6.27
CA ILE A 88 0.13 3.41 -5.74
C ILE A 88 -0.44 2.15 -5.11
N TYR A 89 -0.10 0.97 -5.64
CA TYR A 89 -0.61 -0.30 -5.13
C TYR A 89 0.28 -0.83 -4.03
N TYR A 90 -0.32 -1.29 -2.93
CA TYR A 90 0.40 -1.93 -1.84
C TYR A 90 -0.32 -3.16 -1.30
N ILE A 91 0.42 -4.03 -0.63
CA ILE A 91 -0.07 -5.17 0.13
C ILE A 91 0.63 -5.21 1.48
N THR A 92 -0.14 -5.45 2.54
CA THR A 92 0.36 -5.73 3.88
C THR A 92 0.33 -7.22 4.17
N GLY A 93 1.31 -7.72 4.92
CA GLY A 93 1.36 -9.12 5.35
C GLY A 93 2.56 -9.39 6.25
N GLU A 94 2.84 -10.67 6.50
CA GLU A 94 3.86 -11.06 7.48
C GLU A 94 5.29 -11.13 6.94
N SER A 95 5.44 -11.39 5.65
CA SER A 95 6.73 -11.60 5.03
C SER A 95 6.68 -11.28 3.54
N LYS A 96 7.85 -10.95 2.97
CA LYS A 96 8.01 -10.66 1.55
C LYS A 96 7.48 -11.80 0.68
N ASP A 97 7.86 -13.03 1.02
CA ASP A 97 7.48 -14.21 0.24
C ASP A 97 5.97 -14.46 0.26
N SER A 98 5.33 -14.25 1.41
CA SER A 98 3.88 -14.40 1.55
C SER A 98 3.12 -13.40 0.67
N VAL A 99 3.51 -12.12 0.73
CA VAL A 99 2.82 -11.09 -0.05
C VAL A 99 3.18 -11.12 -1.54
N ALA A 100 4.41 -11.49 -1.88
CA ALA A 100 4.86 -11.61 -3.26
C ALA A 100 4.17 -12.76 -4.00
N ASN A 101 3.85 -13.87 -3.33
CA ASN A 101 3.15 -15.02 -3.90
C ASN A 101 1.63 -14.98 -3.67
N SER A 102 1.10 -13.86 -3.17
CA SER A 102 -0.32 -13.73 -2.86
C SER A 102 -1.20 -13.68 -4.12
N ALA A 103 -2.39 -14.27 -4.02
CA ALA A 103 -3.42 -14.19 -5.06
C ALA A 103 -3.79 -12.74 -5.42
N PHE A 104 -3.68 -11.81 -4.45
CA PHE A 104 -4.04 -10.40 -4.66
C PHE A 104 -3.10 -9.64 -5.60
N VAL A 105 -1.86 -10.12 -5.79
CA VAL A 105 -0.87 -9.45 -6.65
C VAL A 105 -0.77 -10.07 -8.05
N GLU A 106 -1.42 -11.21 -8.30
CA GLU A 106 -1.31 -11.97 -9.56
C GLU A 106 -1.58 -11.09 -10.79
N ARG A 107 -2.77 -10.48 -10.89
CA ARG A 107 -3.09 -9.68 -12.07
C ARG A 107 -2.36 -8.35 -12.09
N VAL A 108 -2.11 -7.76 -10.92
CA VAL A 108 -1.39 -6.47 -10.82
C VAL A 108 0.00 -6.62 -11.43
N LYS A 109 0.72 -7.68 -11.04
CA LYS A 109 2.01 -8.06 -11.65
C LYS A 109 1.89 -8.43 -13.12
N LYS A 110 0.87 -9.22 -13.51
CA LYS A 110 0.66 -9.62 -14.91
C LYS A 110 0.45 -8.41 -15.84
N ARG A 111 -0.12 -7.32 -15.32
CA ARG A 111 -0.28 -6.04 -16.03
C ARG A 111 0.95 -5.13 -15.96
N GLY A 112 2.06 -5.59 -15.38
CA GLY A 112 3.28 -4.81 -15.22
C GLY A 112 3.14 -3.65 -14.23
N LEU A 113 2.13 -3.70 -13.34
CA LEU A 113 1.93 -2.68 -12.32
C LEU A 113 2.73 -3.07 -11.07
N GLU A 114 3.45 -2.10 -10.52
CA GLU A 114 4.30 -2.30 -9.36
C GLU A 114 3.46 -2.37 -8.07
N VAL A 115 3.78 -3.30 -7.17
CA VAL A 115 3.13 -3.44 -5.85
C VAL A 115 4.18 -3.27 -4.76
N ILE A 116 3.90 -2.39 -3.80
CA ILE A 116 4.69 -2.19 -2.59
C ILE A 116 4.39 -3.31 -1.59
N TYR A 117 5.45 -3.94 -1.06
CA TYR A 117 5.36 -4.95 -0.02
C TYR A 117 5.61 -4.32 1.35
N MET A 118 4.58 -4.37 2.18
CA MET A 118 4.60 -3.84 3.54
C MET A 118 4.52 -5.00 4.52
N VAL A 119 5.63 -5.29 5.19
CA VAL A 119 5.80 -6.52 5.97
C VAL A 119 6.01 -6.27 7.46
N ASP A 120 6.10 -5.01 7.88
CA ASP A 120 6.16 -4.66 9.30
C ASP A 120 4.75 -4.40 9.85
N PRO A 121 4.42 -4.83 11.08
CA PRO A 121 3.12 -4.53 11.69
C PRO A 121 2.77 -3.03 11.75
N ILE A 122 3.78 -2.17 11.92
CA ILE A 122 3.61 -0.70 11.95
C ILE A 122 3.13 -0.15 10.58
N ASP A 123 3.31 -0.89 9.48
CA ASP A 123 2.86 -0.45 8.15
C ASP A 123 1.33 -0.33 8.07
N GLU A 124 0.58 -1.21 8.75
CA GLU A 124 -0.89 -1.12 8.83
C GLU A 124 -1.34 0.22 9.44
N TYR A 125 -0.62 0.71 10.45
CA TYR A 125 -0.89 2.01 11.06
C TYR A 125 -0.39 3.18 10.20
N CYS A 126 0.70 2.97 9.47
CA CYS A 126 1.28 3.97 8.55
C CYS A 126 0.30 4.31 7.42
N VAL A 127 -0.22 3.31 6.70
CA VAL A 127 -1.13 3.50 5.56
C VAL A 127 -2.53 3.97 5.95
N GLN A 128 -2.89 3.87 7.23
CA GLN A 128 -4.09 4.53 7.74
C GLN A 128 -3.98 6.06 7.65
N GLN A 129 -2.78 6.63 7.75
CA GLN A 129 -2.56 8.08 7.71
C GLN A 129 -1.91 8.55 6.41
N LEU A 130 -1.10 7.70 5.77
CA LEU A 130 -0.52 7.96 4.45
C LEU A 130 -1.52 7.60 3.33
N LYS A 131 -2.45 8.51 3.07
CA LYS A 131 -3.51 8.30 2.05
C LYS A 131 -3.04 8.49 0.62
N GLU A 132 -2.08 9.38 0.41
CA GLU A 132 -1.54 9.70 -0.91
C GLU A 132 -0.06 10.10 -0.81
N TYR A 133 0.63 9.96 -1.94
CA TYR A 133 1.98 10.43 -2.14
C TYR A 133 2.10 11.02 -3.56
N ASP A 134 2.66 12.22 -3.67
CA ASP A 134 2.77 12.97 -4.93
C ASP A 134 1.46 13.06 -5.73
N GLY A 135 0.34 13.27 -5.02
CA GLY A 135 -1.01 13.34 -5.62
C GLY A 135 -1.59 11.99 -6.09
N LYS A 136 -0.90 10.88 -5.85
CA LYS A 136 -1.36 9.51 -6.16
C LYS A 136 -1.84 8.83 -4.88
N GLN A 137 -3.07 8.34 -4.89
CA GLN A 137 -3.64 7.64 -3.74
C GLN A 137 -3.00 6.25 -3.54
N LEU A 138 -2.75 5.88 -2.29
CA LEU A 138 -2.31 4.53 -1.92
C LEU A 138 -3.54 3.62 -1.83
N VAL A 139 -3.52 2.50 -2.57
CA VAL A 139 -4.63 1.55 -2.65
C VAL A 139 -4.14 0.15 -2.27
N SER A 140 -4.80 -0.44 -1.28
CA SER A 140 -4.54 -1.82 -0.88
C SER A 140 -5.11 -2.79 -1.92
N VAL A 141 -4.30 -3.75 -2.37
CA VAL A 141 -4.76 -4.84 -3.25
C VAL A 141 -5.57 -5.92 -2.52
N THR A 142 -5.67 -5.85 -1.17
CA THR A 142 -6.43 -6.81 -0.34
C THR A 142 -7.83 -6.30 0.03
N LYS A 143 -8.14 -5.05 -0.28
CA LYS A 143 -9.46 -4.43 -0.08
C LYS A 143 -10.34 -4.57 -1.32
N GLU A 144 -11.64 -4.51 -1.13
CA GLU A 144 -12.60 -4.42 -2.23
C GLU A 144 -12.40 -3.15 -3.07
N GLY A 145 -12.99 -3.12 -4.27
CA GLY A 145 -12.92 -1.93 -5.13
C GLY A 145 -11.54 -1.68 -5.75
N LEU A 146 -10.71 -2.71 -5.93
CA LEU A 146 -9.43 -2.56 -6.61
C LEU A 146 -9.65 -2.13 -8.08
N GLU A 147 -9.32 -0.88 -8.36
CA GLU A 147 -9.32 -0.31 -9.70
C GLU A 147 -7.94 -0.46 -10.33
N LEU A 148 -7.89 -1.15 -11.46
CA LEU A 148 -6.70 -1.26 -12.30
C LEU A 148 -6.91 -0.42 -13.56
N PRO A 149 -5.85 0.12 -14.18
CA PRO A 149 -5.94 0.70 -15.51
C PRO A 149 -6.49 -0.34 -16.47
N GLU A 150 -7.60 0.01 -17.13
CA GLU A 150 -8.35 -0.83 -18.06
C GLU A 150 -8.78 0.00 -19.26
N ASP A 151 -8.70 -0.60 -20.44
CA ASP A 151 -9.32 -0.04 -21.64
C ASP A 151 -10.83 -0.34 -21.71
N GLU A 152 -11.51 0.22 -22.71
CA GLU A 152 -12.96 0.04 -22.85
C GLU A 152 -13.36 -1.41 -23.19
N GLU A 153 -12.49 -2.16 -23.86
CA GLU A 153 -12.74 -3.54 -24.25
C GLU A 153 -12.65 -4.47 -23.03
N GLU A 154 -11.63 -4.30 -22.21
CA GLU A 154 -11.46 -5.02 -20.94
C GLU A 154 -12.62 -4.76 -19.99
N LYS A 155 -13.09 -3.50 -19.90
CA LYS A 155 -14.27 -3.13 -19.10
C LYS A 155 -15.52 -3.85 -19.59
N LYS A 156 -15.78 -3.84 -20.90
CA LYS A 156 -16.92 -4.55 -21.49
C LYS A 156 -16.85 -6.06 -21.23
N ALA A 157 -15.68 -6.67 -21.47
CA ALA A 157 -15.47 -8.09 -21.21
C ALA A 157 -15.64 -8.46 -19.72
N PHE A 158 -15.32 -7.55 -18.80
CA PHE A 158 -15.55 -7.75 -17.38
C PHE A 158 -17.04 -7.65 -17.00
N GLU A 159 -17.79 -6.71 -17.57
CA GLU A 159 -19.24 -6.61 -17.37
C GLU A 159 -20.00 -7.82 -17.93
N GLU A 160 -19.58 -8.35 -19.07
CA GLU A 160 -20.10 -9.61 -19.61
C GLU A 160 -19.85 -10.78 -18.65
N LYS A 161 -18.64 -10.87 -18.07
CA LYS A 161 -18.30 -11.89 -17.06
C LYS A 161 -19.15 -11.73 -15.80
N LYS A 162 -19.35 -10.50 -15.31
CA LYS A 162 -20.24 -10.23 -14.17
C LYS A 162 -21.65 -10.76 -14.42
N THR A 163 -22.21 -10.46 -15.58
CA THR A 163 -23.54 -10.92 -15.98
C THR A 163 -23.59 -12.45 -16.09
N LYS A 164 -22.60 -13.05 -16.76
CA LYS A 164 -22.51 -14.51 -16.95
C LYS A 164 -22.43 -15.28 -15.63
N PHE A 165 -21.70 -14.76 -14.64
CA PHE A 165 -21.50 -15.42 -13.35
C PHE A 165 -22.42 -14.91 -12.24
N GLU A 166 -23.37 -14.01 -12.54
CA GLU A 166 -24.27 -13.42 -11.54
C GLU A 166 -25.05 -14.50 -10.76
N ASN A 167 -25.61 -15.48 -11.46
CA ASN A 167 -26.34 -16.59 -10.83
C ASN A 167 -25.43 -17.44 -9.93
N LEU A 168 -24.19 -17.70 -10.35
CA LEU A 168 -23.23 -18.44 -9.53
C LEU A 168 -22.88 -17.65 -8.27
N CYS A 169 -22.64 -16.34 -8.39
CA CYS A 169 -22.38 -15.48 -7.23
C CYS A 169 -23.56 -15.48 -6.24
N LYS A 170 -24.80 -15.45 -6.72
CA LYS A 170 -26.01 -15.55 -5.86
C LYS A 170 -26.06 -16.87 -5.11
N VAL A 171 -25.95 -18.01 -5.81
CA VAL A 171 -25.96 -19.34 -5.18
C VAL A 171 -24.83 -19.48 -4.15
N MET A 172 -23.62 -19.03 -4.48
CA MET A 172 -22.50 -19.05 -3.53
C MET A 172 -22.74 -18.17 -2.30
N LYS A 173 -23.33 -16.98 -2.49
CA LYS A 173 -23.70 -16.10 -1.39
C LYS A 173 -24.76 -16.72 -0.50
N ASP A 174 -25.77 -17.40 -1.06
CA ASP A 174 -26.82 -18.08 -0.30
C ASP A 174 -26.26 -19.25 0.54
N ILE A 175 -25.32 -20.03 -0.03
CA ILE A 175 -24.65 -21.13 0.68
C ILE A 175 -23.75 -20.61 1.81
N LEU A 176 -23.03 -19.50 1.56
CA LEU A 176 -22.11 -18.93 2.54
C LEU A 176 -22.82 -18.04 3.57
N ASP A 177 -24.05 -17.61 3.30
CA ASP A 177 -24.95 -16.84 4.17
C ASP A 177 -24.20 -15.78 5.00
N LYS A 178 -24.12 -15.96 6.33
CA LYS A 178 -23.50 -15.01 7.28
C LYS A 178 -21.97 -15.03 7.29
N LYS A 179 -21.31 -15.95 6.56
CA LYS A 179 -19.84 -16.06 6.54
C LYS A 179 -19.16 -15.04 5.63
N VAL A 180 -19.88 -14.52 4.64
CA VAL A 180 -19.36 -13.51 3.70
C VAL A 180 -20.40 -12.42 3.50
N GLU A 181 -19.98 -11.17 3.34
CA GLU A 181 -20.93 -10.08 3.08
C GLU A 181 -21.48 -10.16 1.64
N LYS A 182 -20.59 -10.38 0.66
CA LYS A 182 -20.92 -10.43 -0.77
C LYS A 182 -20.01 -11.39 -1.51
N VAL A 183 -20.52 -11.98 -2.60
CA VAL A 183 -19.73 -12.74 -3.58
C VAL A 183 -19.76 -11.98 -4.90
N VAL A 184 -18.59 -11.70 -5.48
CA VAL A 184 -18.44 -10.95 -6.73
C VAL A 184 -17.41 -11.58 -7.65
N VAL A 185 -17.56 -11.33 -8.95
CA VAL A 185 -16.52 -11.67 -9.92
C VAL A 185 -15.32 -10.75 -9.72
N SER A 186 -14.14 -11.35 -9.62
CA SER A 186 -12.89 -10.62 -9.35
C SER A 186 -12.19 -10.19 -10.65
N ASN A 187 -11.67 -8.97 -10.66
CA ASN A 187 -10.77 -8.46 -11.69
C ASN A 187 -9.29 -8.65 -11.34
N ARG A 188 -8.92 -9.23 -10.18
CA ARG A 188 -7.52 -9.26 -9.72
C ARG A 188 -6.81 -10.63 -9.79
N LEU A 189 -7.56 -11.69 -10.07
CA LEU A 189 -7.06 -13.08 -10.07
C LEU A 189 -6.66 -13.54 -11.48
N VAL A 190 -5.69 -14.44 -11.56
CA VAL A 190 -5.23 -15.08 -12.80
C VAL A 190 -5.21 -16.61 -12.64
N SER A 191 -4.42 -17.13 -11.71
CA SER A 191 -4.27 -18.56 -11.42
C SER A 191 -5.18 -19.03 -10.29
N SER A 192 -5.40 -18.15 -9.30
CA SER A 192 -6.24 -18.48 -8.16
C SER A 192 -7.73 -18.46 -8.52
N PRO A 193 -8.53 -19.45 -8.07
CA PRO A 193 -9.95 -19.54 -8.42
C PRO A 193 -10.81 -18.52 -7.66
N CYS A 194 -10.42 -18.16 -6.43
CA CYS A 194 -11.11 -17.18 -5.59
C CYS A 194 -10.15 -16.58 -4.53
N CYS A 195 -10.58 -15.49 -3.90
CA CYS A 195 -9.90 -14.88 -2.76
C CYS A 195 -10.91 -14.18 -1.85
N ILE A 196 -10.61 -14.03 -0.56
CA ILE A 196 -11.42 -13.25 0.39
C ILE A 196 -10.82 -11.86 0.50
N VAL A 197 -11.59 -10.82 0.18
CA VAL A 197 -11.18 -9.43 0.34
C VAL A 197 -11.84 -8.82 1.56
N THR A 198 -11.20 -7.80 2.12
CA THR A 198 -11.80 -6.98 3.19
C THR A 198 -12.55 -5.80 2.58
N SER A 199 -13.51 -5.24 3.33
CA SER A 199 -14.22 -4.03 2.92
C SER A 199 -13.28 -2.83 2.75
N GLN A 200 -13.73 -1.81 2.03
CA GLN A 200 -12.92 -0.61 1.80
C GLN A 200 -12.57 0.08 3.14
N TYR A 201 -13.55 0.11 4.04
CA TYR A 201 -13.42 0.61 5.40
C TYR A 201 -13.30 -0.55 6.38
N GLY A 202 -12.60 -0.35 7.50
CA GLY A 202 -12.35 -1.39 8.49
C GLY A 202 -10.97 -2.03 8.39
N TRP A 203 -10.78 -3.06 9.21
CA TRP A 203 -9.51 -3.75 9.42
C TRP A 203 -9.26 -4.79 8.32
N THR A 204 -7.99 -4.94 7.96
CA THR A 204 -7.53 -6.01 7.06
C THR A 204 -7.35 -7.30 7.87
N ALA A 205 -7.26 -8.44 7.20
CA ALA A 205 -6.91 -9.70 7.86
C ALA A 205 -5.57 -9.65 8.60
N ASN A 206 -4.61 -8.84 8.11
CA ASN A 206 -3.31 -8.66 8.75
C ASN A 206 -3.39 -7.73 9.98
N MET A 207 -4.35 -6.79 10.01
CA MET A 207 -4.58 -5.92 11.17
C MET A 207 -5.40 -6.60 12.27
N GLU A 208 -6.28 -7.55 11.93
CA GLU A 208 -7.04 -8.34 12.90
C GLU A 208 -6.18 -9.34 13.67
N ARG A 209 -5.07 -9.77 13.08
CA ARG A 209 -4.13 -10.71 13.66
C ARG A 209 -3.26 -10.07 14.74
#